data_AF-A0A8X6TCL3-F1
#
_entry.id   AF-A0A8X6TCL3-F1
#
_cell.length_a   1.000
_cell.length_b   1.000
_cell.length_c   1.000
_cell.angle_alpha   90.00
_cell.angle_beta   90.00
_cell.angle_gamma   90.00
#
_symmetry.space_group_name_H-M   'P 1'
#
loop_
_entity.id
_entity.type
_entity.pdbx_description
1 polymer ?
#
loop_
_entity_poly.entity_id
_entity_poly.type
_entity_poly.pdbx_seq_one_letter_code
_entity_poly.pdbx_strand_id
1 'polypeptide(L)' 'MDSLKPSSVWGQSCDPTDVIVKSCLLPNLEMGDWLMLGNMGAYTIVCATTFNGFQKTGVKYVVSEEA' A
#
# COMPACT_ATOMS: atom_id res chain seq x y z
N MET A 1 -16.13 16.55 -10.56
CA MET A 1 -15.85 15.24 -9.94
C MET A 1 -14.90 14.53 -10.87
N ASP A 2 -13.75 14.13 -10.35
CA ASP A 2 -12.75 13.45 -11.18
C ASP A 2 -13.30 12.13 -11.70
N SER A 3 -13.11 11.89 -13.01
CA SER A 3 -13.53 10.65 -13.64
C SER A 3 -12.65 9.51 -13.14
N LEU A 4 -13.26 8.53 -12.49
CA LEU A 4 -12.57 7.30 -12.10
C LEU A 4 -12.15 6.52 -13.35
N LYS A 5 -10.95 5.93 -13.29
CA LYS A 5 -10.37 5.10 -14.34
C LYS A 5 -10.08 3.69 -13.82
N PRO A 6 -10.26 2.65 -14.66
CA PRO A 6 -9.73 1.33 -14.37
C PRO A 6 -8.22 1.41 -14.16
N SER A 7 -7.72 0.83 -13.08
CA SER A 7 -6.31 0.91 -12.67
C SER A 7 -5.85 -0.36 -11.96
N SER A 8 -4.55 -0.59 -11.98
CA SER A 8 -3.88 -1.66 -11.23
C SER A 8 -2.81 -1.05 -10.32
N VAL A 9 -2.62 -1.62 -9.13
CA VAL A 9 -1.64 -1.16 -8.14
C VAL A 9 -0.58 -2.23 -7.98
N TRP A 10 0.68 -1.84 -8.21
CA TRP A 10 1.84 -2.72 -8.19
C TRP A 10 2.74 -2.34 -7.01
N GLY A 11 3.44 -3.34 -6.49
CA GLY A 11 4.52 -3.10 -5.54
C GLY A 11 5.76 -2.53 -6.23
N GLN A 12 6.75 -2.22 -5.42
CA GLN A 12 7.97 -1.56 -5.86
C GLN A 12 9.04 -2.52 -6.39
N SER A 13 8.82 -3.84 -6.33
CA SER A 13 9.77 -4.79 -6.90
C SER A 13 9.60 -4.90 -8.41
N CYS A 14 10.66 -5.34 -9.10
CA CYS A 14 10.59 -5.65 -10.53
C CYS A 14 10.01 -7.04 -10.82
N ASP A 15 9.36 -7.68 -9.84
CA ASP A 15 8.78 -9.01 -10.00
C ASP A 15 7.40 -8.89 -10.69
N PRO A 16 7.13 -9.64 -11.77
CA PRO A 16 5.84 -9.60 -12.46
C PRO A 16 4.66 -10.09 -11.60
N THR A 17 4.93 -10.73 -10.46
CA THR A 17 3.92 -11.18 -9.50
C THR A 17 3.65 -10.18 -8.38
N ASP A 18 4.40 -9.07 -8.29
CA ASP A 18 4.25 -8.03 -7.27
C ASP A 18 3.08 -7.09 -7.58
N VAL A 19 1.88 -7.68 -7.64
CA VAL A 19 0.61 -7.00 -7.88
C VAL A 19 -0.19 -6.96 -6.59
N ILE A 20 -0.43 -5.77 -6.06
CA ILE A 20 -1.20 -5.56 -4.83
C ILE A 20 -2.70 -5.59 -5.15
N VAL A 21 -3.13 -4.87 -6.19
CA VAL A 21 -4.52 -4.83 -6.65
C VAL A 21 -4.56 -4.96 -8.17
N LYS A 22 -5.12 -6.06 -8.68
CA LYS A 22 -5.19 -6.33 -10.12
C LYS A 22 -6.12 -5.39 -10.89
N SER A 23 -7.22 -4.98 -10.27
CA SER A 23 -8.21 -4.09 -10.89
C SER A 23 -8.98 -3.32 -9.82
N CYS A 24 -8.99 -2.00 -9.95
CA CYS A 24 -9.78 -1.09 -9.13
C CYS A 24 -10.11 0.18 -9.94
N LEU A 25 -10.99 1.02 -9.38
CA LEU A 25 -11.30 2.33 -9.94
C LEU A 25 -10.61 3.39 -9.07
N LEU A 26 -9.74 4.20 -9.68
CA LEU A 26 -9.02 5.28 -9.01
C LEU A 26 -9.22 6.60 -9.77
N PRO A 27 -9.17 7.75 -9.09
CA PRO A 27 -9.02 9.04 -9.76
C PRO A 27 -7.65 9.12 -10.47
N ASN A 28 -7.41 10.20 -11.21
CA ASN A 28 -6.07 10.46 -11.73
C ASN A 28 -5.12 10.72 -10.56
N LEU A 29 -4.00 10.01 -10.51
CA LEU A 29 -2.98 10.13 -9.46
C LEU A 29 -1.67 10.61 -10.09
N GLU A 30 -0.90 11.35 -9.31
CA GLU A 30 0.43 11.84 -9.68
C GLU A 30 1.51 11.27 -8.75
N MET A 31 2.76 11.41 -9.17
CA MET A 31 3.90 11.03 -8.34
C MET A 31 3.90 11.84 -7.04
N GLY A 32 3.88 11.14 -5.91
CA GLY A 32 3.82 11.74 -4.58
C GLY A 32 2.45 11.66 -3.90
N ASP A 33 1.41 11.26 -4.64
CA ASP A 33 0.11 10.97 -4.04
C ASP A 33 0.17 9.73 -3.15
N TRP A 34 -0.69 9.71 -2.12
CA TRP A 34 -0.72 8.64 -1.13
C TRP A 34 -1.90 7.70 -1.37
N LEU A 35 -1.62 6.40 -1.30
CA LEU A 35 -2.63 5.34 -1.26
C LEU A 35 -2.69 4.75 0.15
N MET A 36 -3.90 4.61 0.68
CA MET A 36 -4.12 4.01 2.00
C MET A 36 -4.81 2.65 1.86
N LEU A 37 -4.19 1.61 2.41
CA LEU A 37 -4.79 0.29 2.55
C LEU A 37 -5.18 0.06 4.02
N GLY A 38 -6.47 -0.11 4.29
CA GLY A 38 -6.97 -0.43 5.61
C GLY A 38 -6.70 -1.88 6.01
N ASN A 39 -6.91 -2.20 7.29
CA ASN A 39 -6.84 -3.56 7.84
C ASN A 39 -5.48 -4.28 7.70
N MET A 40 -4.38 -3.53 7.60
CA MET A 40 -3.02 -4.07 7.42
C MET A 40 -2.34 -4.52 8.75
N GLY A 41 -3.12 -4.93 9.75
CA GLY A 41 -2.60 -5.25 11.09
C GLY A 41 -2.17 -6.71 11.31
N ALA A 42 -2.87 -7.67 10.70
CA ALA A 42 -2.58 -9.09 10.88
C ALA A 42 -1.78 -9.65 9.70
N TYR A 43 -0.78 -10.49 9.98
CA TYR A 43 0.01 -11.22 8.98
C TYR A 43 0.72 -10.35 7.91
N THR A 44 0.94 -9.07 8.18
CA THR A 44 1.64 -8.15 7.28
C THR A 44 3.12 -8.03 7.66
N ILE A 45 3.44 -7.24 8.70
CA ILE A 45 4.81 -6.93 9.12
C ILE A 45 5.57 -8.18 9.59
N VAL A 46 4.86 -9.12 10.24
CA VAL A 46 5.46 -10.38 10.70
C VAL A 46 5.99 -11.24 9.54
N CYS A 47 5.35 -11.15 8.37
CA CYS A 47 5.73 -11.88 7.16
C CYS A 47 6.61 -11.06 6.21
N ALA A 48 6.78 -9.75 6.46
CA ALA A 48 7.55 -8.87 5.58
C ALA A 48 9.04 -9.26 5.55
N THR A 49 9.63 -9.27 4.36
CA THR A 49 11.04 -9.53 4.11
C THR A 49 11.74 -8.29 3.56
N THR A 50 13.06 -8.34 3.43
CA THR A 50 13.87 -7.27 2.80
C THR A 50 14.31 -7.66 1.39
N PHE A 51 13.42 -8.32 0.64
CA PHE A 51 13.67 -8.68 -0.75
C PHE A 51 14.00 -7.43 -1.58
N ASN A 52 14.96 -7.54 -2.51
CA ASN A 52 15.56 -6.40 -3.24
C ASN A 52 16.13 -5.26 -2.36
N GLY A 53 16.41 -5.53 -1.08
CA GLY A 53 17.01 -4.55 -0.17
C GLY A 53 16.02 -3.51 0.38
N PHE A 54 14.73 -3.65 0.08
CA PHE A 54 13.71 -2.74 0.56
C PHE A 54 13.50 -2.88 2.07
N GLN A 55 13.45 -1.73 2.75
CA GLN A 55 13.29 -1.70 4.21
C GLN A 55 11.85 -2.00 4.60
N LYS A 56 11.69 -2.63 5.77
CA LYS A 56 10.35 -2.84 6.36
C LYS A 56 9.74 -1.49 6.75
N THR A 57 8.43 -1.36 6.57
CA THR A 57 7.69 -0.15 6.96
C THR A 57 7.76 0.07 8.47
N GLY A 58 8.04 1.31 8.88
CA GLY A 58 8.02 1.70 10.30
C GLY A 58 6.59 1.76 10.85
N VAL A 59 6.39 1.30 12.09
CA VAL A 59 5.10 1.37 12.78
C VAL A 59 5.04 2.63 13.64
N LYS A 60 3.96 3.41 13.49
CA LYS A 60 3.63 4.52 14.37
C LYS A 60 2.43 4.13 15.19
N TYR A 61 2.63 3.95 16.48
CA TYR A 61 1.56 3.67 17.43
C TYR A 61 0.91 4.99 17.85
N VAL A 62 -0.42 5.01 17.85
CA VAL A 62 -1.24 6.13 18.33
C VAL A 62 -2.28 5.57 19.29
N VAL A 63 -2.60 6.33 20.32
CA VAL A 63 -3.59 5.97 21.36
C VAL A 63 -4.50 7.18 21.51
N SER A 64 -5.81 6.97 21.58
CA SER A 64 -6.76 8.04 21.88
C SER A 64 -6.53 8.56 23.30
N GLU A 65 -6.76 9.85 23.52
CA GLU A 65 -6.64 10.44 24.86
C GLU A 65 -7.72 9.91 25.83
N GLU A 66 -8.76 9.29 25.30
CA GLU A 66 -9.88 8.73 26.05
C GLU A 66 -9.74 7.21 26.20
N ALA A 67 -9.83 6.76 27.45
CA ALA A 67 -9.77 5.37 27.89
C ALA A 67 -11.15 4.88 28.36
#